data_AF-B3JDY2-F1
#
_entry.id   AF-B3JDY2-F1
#
_cell.length_a   1.000
_cell.length_b   1.000
_cell.length_c   1.000
_cell.angle_alpha   90.00
_cell.angle_beta   90.00
_cell.angle_gamma   90.00
#
_symmetry.space_group_name_H-M   'P 1'
#
loop_
_entity.id
_entity.type
_entity.pdbx_description
1 polymer ?
#
loop_
_entity_poly.entity_id
_entity_poly.type
_entity_poly.pdbx_seq_one_letter_code
_entity_poly.pdbx_strand_id
1 'polypeptide(L)'
;MRIIEKYSKTGRGYLFPILDSKVHKTALQKQNRIHKLLGKVNKNLKLLAAQLGVEANVTTYVARHSFASVLKKSGVNIALISEALGHSDLATTQIYLDSFDNEQMDDAMKNLL
;
A
#
# COMPACT_ATOMS: atom_id res chain seq x y z
N MET A 1 19.23 11.45 2.19
CA MET A 1 17.88 10.88 2.52
C MET A 1 18.06 9.93 3.71
N ARG A 2 17.75 10.37 4.95
CA ARG A 2 18.18 9.70 6.21
C ARG A 2 17.85 8.20 6.31
N ILE A 3 16.74 7.76 5.72
CA ILE A 3 16.33 6.34 5.73
C ILE A 3 17.25 5.48 4.84
N ILE A 4 17.58 5.96 3.64
CA ILE A 4 18.47 5.22 2.73
C ILE A 4 19.86 5.10 3.36
N GLU A 5 20.40 6.19 3.90
CA GLU A 5 21.69 6.20 4.58
C GLU A 5 21.76 5.22 5.76
N LYS A 6 20.66 5.09 6.51
CA LYS A 6 20.56 4.14 7.62
C LYS A 6 20.66 2.69 7.16
N TYR A 7 20.00 2.33 6.06
CA TYR A 7 19.89 0.93 5.66
C TYR A 7 20.90 0.50 4.58
N SER A 8 21.50 1.45 3.84
CA SER A 8 22.46 1.17 2.77
C SER A 8 23.68 0.35 3.23
N LYS A 9 24.12 0.53 4.49
CA LYS A 9 25.27 -0.19 5.07
C LYS A 9 24.93 -1.58 5.63
N THR A 10 23.65 -1.86 5.88
CA THR A 10 23.18 -3.10 6.52
C THR A 10 22.47 -4.05 5.58
N GLY A 11 22.34 -3.67 4.30
CA GLY A 11 21.62 -4.43 3.29
C GLY A 11 22.25 -5.81 3.07
N ARG A 12 21.45 -6.87 3.22
CA ARG A 12 21.85 -8.26 2.95
C ARG A 12 21.43 -8.67 1.53
N GLY A 13 21.93 -7.93 0.55
CA GLY A 13 21.55 -8.04 -0.86
C GLY A 13 20.29 -7.26 -1.27
N TYR A 14 19.61 -6.61 -0.32
CA TYR A 14 18.48 -5.71 -0.55
C TYR A 14 18.68 -4.42 0.25
N LEU A 15 18.12 -3.30 -0.24
CA LEU A 15 18.21 -2.00 0.45
C LEU A 15 17.58 -2.06 1.85
N PHE A 16 16.41 -2.68 1.97
CA PHE A 16 15.73 -2.85 3.26
C PHE A 16 15.95 -4.26 3.80
N PRO A 17 16.16 -4.44 5.12
CA PRO A 17 16.42 -5.74 5.75
C PRO A 17 15.15 -6.59 5.93
N ILE A 18 14.25 -6.55 4.95
CA ILE A 18 13.03 -7.37 4.90
C ILE A 18 13.36 -8.76 4.36
N LEU A 19 14.11 -8.77 3.25
CA LEU A 19 14.66 -9.95 2.60
C LEU A 19 16.16 -10.02 2.86
N ASP A 20 16.67 -11.24 2.77
CA ASP A 20 18.09 -11.58 2.95
C ASP A 20 18.44 -12.57 1.85
N SER A 21 19.35 -12.20 0.96
CA SER A 21 19.71 -13.00 -0.22
C SER A 21 20.38 -14.33 0.13
N LYS A 22 20.95 -14.45 1.33
CA LYS A 22 21.58 -15.69 1.80
C LYS A 22 20.57 -16.67 2.37
N VAL A 23 19.45 -16.16 2.91
CA VAL A 23 18.40 -16.96 3.57
C VAL A 23 17.21 -17.23 2.65
N HIS A 24 16.71 -16.20 1.96
CA HIS A 24 15.50 -16.26 1.14
C HIS A 24 15.87 -16.48 -0.33
N LYS A 25 16.21 -17.72 -0.67
CA LYS A 25 16.71 -18.10 -2.01
C LYS A 25 15.56 -18.40 -2.97
N THR A 26 14.57 -19.16 -2.52
CA THR A 26 13.45 -19.59 -3.37
C THR A 26 12.31 -18.56 -3.41
N ALA A 27 11.48 -18.61 -4.46
CA ALA A 27 10.30 -17.77 -4.58
C ALA A 27 9.34 -17.96 -3.39
N LEU A 28 9.11 -19.22 -2.97
CA LEU A 28 8.28 -19.54 -1.83
C LEU A 28 8.82 -18.96 -0.51
N GLN A 29 10.13 -19.03 -0.27
CA GLN A 29 10.75 -18.42 0.92
C GLN A 29 10.55 -16.91 0.95
N LYS A 30 10.73 -16.24 -0.20
CA LYS A 30 10.49 -14.79 -0.33
C LYS A 30 9.03 -14.45 -0.09
N GLN A 31 8.10 -15.19 -0.69
CA GLN A 31 6.66 -15.00 -0.52
C GLN A 31 6.23 -15.18 0.95
N ASN A 32 6.65 -16.27 1.60
CA ASN A 32 6.34 -16.53 3.01
C ASN A 32 6.89 -15.43 3.93
N ARG A 33 8.10 -14.94 3.63
CA ARG A 33 8.71 -13.84 4.39
C ARG A 33 7.91 -12.55 4.23
N ILE A 34 7.54 -12.18 3.01
CA ILE A 34 6.73 -11.00 2.72
C ILE A 34 5.38 -11.11 3.43
N HIS A 35 4.70 -12.25 3.32
CA HIS A 35 3.42 -12.49 3.96
C HIS A 35 3.50 -12.32 5.49
N LYS A 36 4.50 -12.93 6.13
CA LYS A 36 4.71 -12.80 7.58
C LYS A 36 4.97 -11.35 8.01
N LEU A 37 5.75 -10.61 7.22
CA LEU A 37 6.06 -9.21 7.51
C LEU A 37 4.85 -8.31 7.31
N LEU A 38 4.05 -8.55 6.27
CA LEU A 38 2.80 -7.86 6.02
C LEU A 38 1.84 -8.00 7.19
N GLY A 39 1.65 -9.23 7.70
CA GLY A 39 0.84 -9.48 8.90
C GLY A 39 1.34 -8.72 10.13
N LYS A 40 2.66 -8.68 10.35
CA LYS A 40 3.26 -7.91 11.45
C LYS A 40 3.05 -6.40 11.30
N VAL A 41 3.24 -5.86 10.09
CA VAL A 41 3.02 -4.44 9.81
C VAL A 41 1.54 -4.07 10.03
N ASN A 42 0.59 -4.85 9.51
CA ASN A 42 -0.83 -4.61 9.71
C ASN A 42 -1.23 -4.66 11.19
N LYS A 43 -0.67 -5.59 11.98
CA LYS A 43 -0.88 -5.62 13.43
C LYS A 43 -0.39 -4.34 14.09
N ASN A 44 0.80 -3.85 13.72
CA ASN A 44 1.35 -2.61 14.27
C ASN A 44 0.53 -1.38 13.84
N LEU A 45 0.05 -1.33 12.59
CA LEU A 45 -0.82 -0.27 12.10
C LEU A 45 -2.13 -0.20 12.91
N LYS A 46 -2.74 -1.36 13.20
CA LYS A 46 -3.94 -1.42 14.04
C LYS A 46 -3.68 -0.90 15.46
N LEU A 47 -2.53 -1.21 16.05
CA LEU A 47 -2.15 -0.69 17.37
C LEU A 47 -1.96 0.83 17.34
N LEU A 48 -1.29 1.36 16.32
CA LEU A 48 -1.11 2.80 16.13
C LEU A 48 -2.45 3.52 15.93
N ALA A 49 -3.35 2.95 15.13
CA ALA A 49 -4.69 3.49 14.91
C ALA A 49 -5.44 3.63 16.24
N ALA A 50 -5.44 2.57 17.07
CA ALA A 50 -6.05 2.61 18.39
C ALA A 50 -5.43 3.67 19.32
N GLN A 51 -4.10 3.80 19.32
CA GLN A 51 -3.40 4.82 20.13
C GLN A 51 -3.73 6.25 19.70
N LEU A 52 -4.04 6.46 18.42
CA LEU A 52 -4.37 7.77 17.86
C LEU A 52 -5.88 8.05 17.83
N GLY A 53 -6.71 7.14 18.33
CA GLY A 53 -8.18 7.28 18.27
C GLY A 53 -8.74 7.19 16.84
N VAL A 54 -8.03 6.52 15.92
CA VAL A 54 -8.51 6.27 14.56
C VAL A 54 -9.38 5.02 14.57
N GLU A 55 -10.68 5.19 14.31
CA GLU A 55 -11.67 4.10 14.34
C GLU A 55 -11.55 3.14 13.15
N ALA A 56 -11.01 3.62 12.02
CA ALA A 56 -10.85 2.82 10.82
C ALA A 56 -9.85 1.66 11.02
N ASN A 57 -10.11 0.52 10.38
CA ASN A 57 -9.19 -0.62 10.38
C ASN A 57 -7.98 -0.35 9.46
N VAL A 58 -6.96 0.33 9.98
CA VAL A 58 -5.78 0.72 9.19
C VAL A 58 -4.92 -0.49 8.83
N THR A 59 -4.74 -0.72 7.53
CA THR A 59 -3.87 -1.73 6.95
C THR A 59 -3.02 -1.14 5.82
N THR A 60 -2.03 -1.87 5.35
CA THR A 60 -1.25 -1.48 4.15
C THR A 60 -2.13 -1.33 2.91
N TYR A 61 -3.24 -2.08 2.83
CA TYR A 61 -4.18 -1.98 1.73
C TYR A 61 -4.96 -0.66 1.79
N VAL A 62 -5.45 -0.28 2.99
CA VAL A 62 -6.09 1.02 3.21
C VAL A 62 -5.14 2.16 2.84
N ALA A 63 -3.86 2.09 3.24
CA ALA A 63 -2.89 3.11 2.86
C ALA A 63 -2.68 3.23 1.34
N ARG A 64 -2.60 2.10 0.62
CA ARG A 64 -2.51 2.07 -0.85
C ARG A 64 -3.76 2.66 -1.51
N HIS A 65 -4.92 2.34 -0.97
CA HIS A 65 -6.21 2.90 -1.40
C HIS A 65 -6.26 4.41 -1.21
N SER A 66 -6.03 4.88 0.00
CA SER A 66 -6.02 6.31 0.30
C SER A 66 -5.05 7.08 -0.60
N PHE A 67 -3.84 6.55 -0.85
CA PHE A 67 -2.89 7.16 -1.78
C PHE A 67 -3.47 7.34 -3.18
N ALA A 68 -4.02 6.27 -3.76
CA ALA A 68 -4.60 6.32 -5.11
C ALA A 68 -5.83 7.22 -5.20
N SER A 69 -6.74 7.15 -4.21
CA SER A 69 -7.93 8.01 -4.16
C SER A 69 -7.54 9.48 -4.06
N VAL A 70 -6.52 9.83 -3.26
CA VAL A 70 -6.02 11.21 -3.16
C VAL A 70 -5.43 11.69 -4.48
N LEU A 71 -4.61 10.87 -5.16
CA LEU A 71 -4.07 11.25 -6.47
C LEU A 71 -5.18 11.46 -7.51
N LYS A 72 -6.17 10.57 -7.55
CA LYS A 72 -7.32 10.69 -8.45
C LYS A 72 -8.11 11.96 -8.17
N LYS A 73 -8.45 12.24 -6.91
CA LYS A 73 -9.14 13.47 -6.47
C LYS A 73 -8.34 14.74 -6.78
N SER A 74 -7.01 14.63 -6.83
CA SER A 74 -6.11 15.73 -7.21
C SER A 74 -5.96 15.89 -8.73
N GLY A 75 -6.70 15.12 -9.53
CA GLY A 75 -6.69 15.21 -11.00
C GLY A 75 -5.47 14.57 -11.66
N VAL A 76 -4.71 13.73 -10.96
CA VAL A 76 -3.54 13.06 -11.53
C VAL A 76 -3.99 12.03 -12.56
N ASN A 77 -3.31 12.01 -13.70
CA ASN A 77 -3.60 11.07 -14.79
C ASN A 77 -3.48 9.61 -14.33
N ILE A 78 -4.44 8.76 -14.73
CA ILE A 78 -4.48 7.35 -14.34
C ILE A 78 -3.20 6.57 -14.70
N ALA A 79 -2.54 6.90 -15.81
CA ALA A 79 -1.27 6.28 -16.19
C ALA A 79 -0.16 6.57 -15.16
N LEU A 80 -0.09 7.80 -14.65
CA LEU A 80 0.86 8.19 -13.61
C LEU A 80 0.49 7.54 -12.26
N ILE A 81 -0.81 7.41 -11.96
CA ILE A 81 -1.26 6.67 -10.77
C ILE A 81 -0.87 5.19 -10.88
N SER A 82 -1.07 4.58 -12.06
CA SER A 82 -0.71 3.20 -12.36
C SER A 82 0.79 2.95 -12.19
N GLU A 83 1.61 3.86 -12.72
CA GLU A 83 3.06 3.82 -12.59
C GLU A 83 3.49 3.97 -11.12
N ALA A 84 2.93 4.93 -10.39
CA ALA A 84 3.21 5.13 -8.97
C ALA A 84 2.82 3.93 -8.09
N LEU A 85 1.76 3.22 -8.47
CA LEU A 85 1.34 1.97 -7.83
C LEU A 85 2.17 0.75 -8.28
N GLY A 86 2.95 0.87 -9.35
CA GLY A 86 3.73 -0.22 -9.93
C GLY A 86 2.87 -1.29 -10.58
N HIS A 87 1.70 -0.92 -11.12
CA HIS A 87 0.86 -1.83 -11.89
C HIS A 87 1.40 -1.97 -13.32
N SER A 88 1.63 -3.21 -13.74
CA SER A 88 2.11 -3.55 -15.08
C SER A 88 1.05 -3.36 -16.18
N ASP A 89 -0.22 -3.22 -15.78
CA ASP A 89 -1.37 -3.10 -16.67
C ASP A 89 -2.30 -1.97 -16.18
N LEU A 90 -2.63 -1.07 -17.09
CA LEU A 90 -3.55 0.04 -16.88
C LEU A 90 -4.96 -0.43 -16.54
N ALA A 91 -5.41 -1.57 -17.07
CA ALA A 91 -6.74 -2.11 -16.77
C ALA A 91 -6.87 -2.48 -15.27
N THR A 92 -5.78 -2.95 -14.65
CA THR A 92 -5.75 -3.22 -13.20
C THR A 92 -5.98 -1.93 -12.40
N THR A 93 -5.38 -0.82 -12.84
CA THR A 93 -5.59 0.49 -12.23
C THR A 93 -6.99 1.02 -12.49
N GLN A 94 -7.55 0.82 -13.68
CA GLN A 94 -8.92 1.25 -14.01
C GLN A 94 -9.96 0.55 -13.12
N ILE A 95 -9.95 -0.79 -13.06
CA ILE A 95 -10.87 -1.56 -12.19
C ILE A 95 -10.74 -1.12 -10.72
N TYR A 96 -9.51 -0.89 -10.28
CA TYR A 96 -9.24 -0.40 -8.93
C TYR A 96 -9.82 1.01 -8.69
N LEU A 97 -9.67 1.93 -9.65
CA LEU A 97 -10.20 3.28 -9.54
C LEU A 97 -11.73 3.36 -9.71
N ASP A 98 -12.34 2.47 -10.48
CA ASP A 98 -13.80 2.41 -10.68
C ASP A 98 -14.51 2.02 -9.38
N SER A 99 -13.87 1.16 -8.56
CA SER A 99 -14.39 0.81 -7.23
C SER A 99 -14.51 2.03 -6.30
N PHE A 100 -13.69 3.07 -6.48
CA PHE A 100 -13.79 4.31 -5.71
C PHE A 100 -14.92 5.24 -6.15
N ASP A 101 -15.32 5.17 -7.42
CA ASP A 101 -16.35 6.06 -7.96
C ASP A 101 -17.73 5.61 -7.48
N ASN A 102 -17.96 4.29 -7.43
CA ASN A 102 -19.20 3.72 -6.90
C ASN A 102 -19.45 4.16 -5.45
N GLU A 103 -18.43 4.10 -4.58
CA GLU A 103 -18.57 4.58 -3.18
C GLU A 103 -18.90 6.07 -3.10
N GLN A 104 -18.28 6.91 -3.94
CA GLN A 104 -18.56 8.35 -3.95
C GLN A 104 -19.95 8.70 -4.50
N MET A 105 -20.40 8.00 -5.54
CA MET A 105 -21.74 8.18 -6.09
C MET A 105 -22.82 7.77 -5.07
N ASP A 106 -22.59 6.66 -4.39
CA ASP A 106 -23.48 6.17 -3.34
C ASP A 106 -23.59 7.17 -2.18
N ASP A 107 -22.47 7.76 -1.74
CA ASP A 107 -22.47 8.80 -0.69
C ASP A 107 -23.10 10.12 -1.15
N ALA A 108 -22.91 10.52 -2.42
CA ALA A 108 -23.57 11.69 -2.97
C ALA A 108 -25.09 11.50 -3.05
N MET A 109 -25.55 10.31 -3.44
CA MET A 109 -26.98 9.96 -3.51
C MET A 109 -27.65 9.91 -2.13
N LYS A 110 -26.95 9.47 -1.08
CA LYS A 110 -27.48 9.50 0.31
C LYS A 110 -27.80 10.92 0.80
N ASN A 111 -27.07 11.93 0.35
CA ASN A 111 -27.30 13.32 0.76
C ASN A 111 -28.43 14.02 -0.03
N LEU A 112 -29.01 13.34 -1.00
CA LEU A 112 -30.13 13.82 -1.82
C LEU A 112 -31.50 13.23 -1.40
N LEU A 113 -31.53 12.30 -0.45
CA LEU A 113 -32.72 11.67 0.14
C LEU A 113 -32.88 12.08 1.61
#